data_AF-A0A1S7RVC1-F1
#
_entry.id   AF-A0A1S7RVC1-F1
#
_cell.length_a   1.000
_cell.length_b   1.000
_cell.length_c   1.000
_cell.angle_alpha   90.00
_cell.angle_beta   90.00
_cell.angle_gamma   90.00
#
_symmetry.space_group_name_H-M   'P 1'
#
loop_
_entity.id
_entity.type
_entity.pdbx_description
1 polymer ?
#
loop_
_entity_poly.entity_id
_entity_poly.type
_entity_poly.pdbx_seq_one_letter_code
_entity_poly.pdbx_strand_id
1 'polypeptide(L)'
;MRHTRNRFAKAALAVLFCVAVAAGGAGAQEAAKTPAPLHEVHGSWQLACAAPAKKDGAEAAPSTAEKVKPPCAIAQVQLEEKTRKLVVSVEFRLDNAATPDRLSGTMVLPFGLAVTKLFAVKSGNVRLQEVQVSTCLPVGCIVSFTPFIEFVSALKAEQTLTVEAPDLQGRTVSFQLQAKGFGEALKRLESLR
;
A
#
# COMPACT_ATOMS: atom_id res chain seq x y z
N MET A 1 -30.03 62.53 -33.58
CA MET A 1 -31.09 62.37 -34.61
C MET A 1 -31.48 60.90 -34.71
N ARG A 2 -32.76 60.63 -34.43
CA ARG A 2 -33.64 59.49 -34.75
C ARG A 2 -33.07 58.05 -34.77
N HIS A 3 -33.33 57.36 -33.65
CA HIS A 3 -33.81 55.99 -33.62
C HIS A 3 -34.95 55.77 -34.64
N THR A 4 -34.91 54.65 -35.37
CA THR A 4 -36.12 54.06 -35.96
C THR A 4 -36.23 52.60 -35.54
N ARG A 5 -37.39 52.31 -34.97
CA ARG A 5 -37.85 51.07 -34.38
C ARG A 5 -38.82 50.46 -35.37
N ASN A 6 -38.77 49.15 -35.63
CA ASN A 6 -39.95 48.47 -36.14
C ASN A 6 -40.13 47.07 -35.57
N ARG A 7 -41.35 46.86 -35.09
CA ARG A 7 -41.89 45.69 -34.38
C ARG A 7 -42.81 44.96 -35.35
N PHE A 8 -42.73 43.64 -35.47
CA PHE A 8 -43.85 42.75 -35.81
C PHE A 8 -43.51 41.35 -35.26
N ALA A 9 -44.01 40.94 -34.10
CA ALA A 9 -45.34 40.34 -33.84
C ALA A 9 -45.40 38.82 -34.14
N LYS A 10 -45.20 38.05 -33.07
CA LYS A 10 -45.81 36.76 -32.66
C LYS A 10 -46.44 35.86 -33.74
N ALA A 11 -45.94 34.63 -33.80
CA ALA A 11 -46.77 33.43 -33.93
C ALA A 11 -46.11 32.30 -33.11
N ALA A 12 -46.73 31.96 -31.97
CA ALA A 12 -46.32 30.83 -31.14
C ALA A 12 -47.10 29.60 -31.60
N LEU A 13 -46.41 28.62 -32.17
CA LEU A 13 -46.97 27.30 -32.47
C LEU A 13 -46.53 26.35 -31.35
N ALA A 14 -47.40 26.12 -30.37
CA ALA A 14 -47.18 25.14 -29.32
C ALA A 14 -47.40 23.74 -29.90
N VAL A 15 -46.33 23.01 -30.16
CA VAL A 15 -46.39 21.57 -30.45
C VAL A 15 -46.50 20.83 -29.13
N LEU A 16 -47.70 20.32 -28.82
CA LEU A 16 -47.91 19.38 -27.73
C LEU A 16 -47.31 18.03 -28.15
N PHE A 17 -46.11 17.72 -27.66
CA PHE A 17 -45.54 16.38 -27.76
C PHE A 17 -45.90 15.61 -26.48
N CYS A 18 -46.92 14.76 -26.54
CA CYS A 18 -47.20 13.77 -25.49
C CYS A 18 -46.12 12.69 -25.54
N VAL A 19 -45.01 12.86 -24.81
CA VAL A 19 -44.13 11.74 -24.48
C VAL A 19 -44.78 11.00 -23.32
N ALA A 20 -45.31 9.81 -23.63
CA ALA A 20 -45.69 8.84 -22.62
C ALA A 20 -44.47 8.51 -21.77
N VAL A 21 -44.51 8.88 -20.49
CA VAL A 21 -43.56 8.40 -19.48
C VAL A 21 -43.85 6.92 -19.27
N ALA A 22 -43.15 6.06 -20.01
CA ALA A 22 -42.96 4.70 -19.56
C ALA A 22 -42.17 4.79 -18.25
N ALA A 23 -42.82 4.43 -17.14
CA ALA A 23 -42.16 4.18 -15.87
C ALA A 23 -41.24 2.96 -16.04
N GLY A 24 -40.10 3.16 -16.70
CA GLY A 24 -38.97 2.26 -16.64
C GLY A 24 -38.50 2.28 -15.20
N GLY A 25 -38.72 1.17 -14.49
CA GLY A 25 -38.24 1.00 -13.14
C GLY A 25 -36.77 1.39 -13.08
N ALA A 26 -36.46 2.35 -12.21
CA ALA A 26 -35.09 2.59 -11.79
C ALA A 26 -34.61 1.29 -11.14
N GLY A 27 -33.98 0.43 -11.94
CA GLY A 27 -33.20 -0.68 -11.43
C GLY A 27 -32.09 -0.04 -10.62
N ALA A 28 -32.27 0.03 -9.31
CA ALA A 28 -31.16 0.22 -8.39
C ALA A 28 -30.16 -0.89 -8.73
N GLN A 29 -29.04 -0.52 -9.36
CA GLN A 29 -27.89 -1.42 -9.43
C GLN A 29 -27.47 -1.63 -7.99
N GLU A 30 -27.91 -2.74 -7.41
CA GLU A 30 -27.38 -3.23 -6.15
C GLU A 30 -25.92 -3.60 -6.44
N ALA A 31 -25.04 -2.63 -6.27
CA ALA A 31 -23.61 -2.84 -6.28
C ALA A 31 -23.34 -3.88 -5.20
N ALA A 32 -23.06 -5.11 -5.62
CA ALA A 32 -22.69 -6.19 -4.72
C ALA A 32 -21.63 -5.65 -3.75
N LYS A 33 -21.99 -5.59 -2.46
CA LYS A 33 -21.16 -5.09 -1.37
C LYS A 33 -19.91 -5.96 -1.30
N THR A 34 -18.88 -5.60 -2.05
CA THR A 34 -17.57 -6.23 -1.92
C THR A 34 -17.06 -5.85 -0.54
N PRO A 35 -16.68 -6.82 0.33
CA PRO A 35 -16.13 -6.50 1.63
C PRO A 35 -14.97 -5.52 1.45
N ALA A 36 -15.02 -4.40 2.16
CA ALA A 36 -13.95 -3.40 2.08
C ALA A 36 -12.63 -4.04 2.52
N PRO A 37 -11.50 -3.72 1.87
CA PRO A 37 -10.20 -4.21 2.30
C PRO A 37 -9.93 -3.72 3.73
N LEU A 38 -9.43 -4.62 4.58
CA LEU A 38 -9.05 -4.27 5.94
C LEU A 38 -7.82 -3.34 5.89
N HIS A 39 -7.94 -2.18 6.51
CA HIS A 39 -6.84 -1.23 6.66
C HIS A 39 -6.86 -0.63 8.07
N GLU A 40 -5.74 -0.71 8.78
CA GLU A 40 -5.58 -0.20 10.15
C GLU A 40 -4.27 0.60 10.26
N VAL A 41 -4.21 1.56 11.18
CA VAL A 41 -3.01 2.36 11.43
C VAL A 41 -2.59 2.20 12.89
N HIS A 42 -1.32 1.89 13.09
CA HIS A 42 -0.68 1.61 14.37
C HIS A 42 0.59 2.47 14.47
N GLY A 43 0.46 3.69 15.00
CA GLY A 43 1.56 4.65 15.04
C GLY A 43 2.07 5.02 13.65
N SER A 44 3.32 4.65 13.35
CA SER A 44 3.96 4.89 12.03
C SER A 44 3.72 3.76 11.03
N TRP A 45 3.01 2.71 11.43
CA TRP A 45 2.78 1.49 10.66
C TRP A 45 1.34 1.39 10.19
N GLN A 46 1.15 0.87 8.99
CA GLN A 46 -0.15 0.62 8.38
C GLN A 46 -0.28 -0.88 8.16
N LEU A 47 -1.38 -1.47 8.61
CA LEU A 47 -1.74 -2.86 8.33
C LEU A 47 -2.76 -2.87 7.20
N ALA A 48 -2.52 -3.68 6.17
CA ALA A 48 -3.44 -3.85 5.07
C ALA A 48 -3.56 -5.32 4.67
N CYS A 49 -4.77 -5.75 4.29
CA CYS A 49 -5.01 -7.07 3.72
C CYS A 49 -5.50 -6.96 2.28
N ALA A 50 -5.03 -7.86 1.42
CA ALA A 50 -5.53 -7.96 0.06
C ALA A 50 -7.03 -8.30 0.04
N ALA A 51 -7.71 -7.94 -1.04
CA ALA A 51 -9.06 -8.44 -1.25
C ALA A 51 -9.02 -9.98 -1.44
N PRO A 52 -10.01 -10.73 -0.95
CA PRO A 52 -10.11 -12.15 -1.25
C PRO A 52 -10.20 -12.33 -2.78
N ALA A 53 -9.36 -13.21 -3.33
CA ALA A 53 -9.37 -13.48 -4.76
C ALA A 53 -10.75 -14.03 -5.18
N LYS A 54 -11.42 -13.35 -6.12
CA LYS A 54 -12.60 -13.91 -6.80
C LYS A 54 -12.09 -14.99 -7.74
N LYS A 55 -12.50 -16.25 -7.54
CA LYS A 55 -12.33 -17.28 -8.56
C LYS A 55 -13.38 -17.02 -9.65
N ASP A 56 -12.97 -16.34 -10.71
CA ASP A 56 -13.78 -16.25 -11.93
C ASP A 56 -13.62 -17.56 -12.71
N GLY A 57 -14.68 -18.36 -12.79
CA GLY A 57 -14.79 -19.47 -13.76
C GLY A 57 -14.88 -20.89 -13.18
N ALA A 58 -16.11 -21.42 -13.25
CA ALA A 58 -16.53 -22.81 -13.47
C ALA A 58 -16.46 -23.88 -12.35
N GLU A 59 -17.65 -24.45 -12.16
CA GLU A 59 -18.05 -25.74 -11.58
C GLU A 59 -17.85 -26.04 -10.09
N ALA A 60 -19.00 -26.18 -9.43
CA ALA A 60 -19.14 -26.66 -8.07
C ALA A 60 -18.75 -28.15 -7.98
N ALA A 61 -17.66 -28.42 -7.26
CA ALA A 61 -17.41 -29.69 -6.61
C ALA A 61 -17.29 -29.45 -5.08
N PRO A 62 -17.71 -30.41 -4.24
CA PRO A 62 -18.05 -30.13 -2.85
C PRO A 62 -16.82 -30.02 -1.93
N SER A 63 -16.77 -28.90 -1.21
CA SER A 63 -16.33 -28.73 0.17
C SER A 63 -15.16 -29.58 0.71
N THR A 64 -13.95 -29.07 0.52
CA THR A 64 -13.07 -28.62 1.62
C THR A 64 -12.41 -27.31 1.19
N ALA A 65 -13.23 -26.28 0.92
CA ALA A 65 -12.70 -24.95 0.68
C ALA A 65 -12.18 -24.41 2.02
N GLU A 66 -10.94 -24.75 2.36
CA GLU A 66 -10.16 -24.01 3.34
C GLU A 66 -10.32 -22.53 2.98
N LYS A 67 -10.92 -21.74 3.88
CA LYS A 67 -11.03 -20.30 3.68
C LYS A 67 -9.61 -19.75 3.68
N VAL A 68 -9.00 -19.65 2.50
CA VAL A 68 -7.72 -19.00 2.32
C VAL A 68 -7.92 -17.54 2.73
N LYS A 69 -7.42 -17.19 3.91
CA LYS A 69 -7.47 -15.80 4.39
C LYS A 69 -6.62 -14.95 3.45
N PRO A 70 -7.07 -13.73 3.12
CA PRO A 70 -6.30 -12.85 2.25
C PRO A 70 -4.93 -12.56 2.87
N PRO A 71 -3.86 -12.46 2.07
CA PRO A 71 -2.55 -12.08 2.59
C PRO A 71 -2.61 -10.66 3.16
N CYS A 72 -2.06 -10.50 4.36
CA CYS A 72 -1.92 -9.21 5.04
C CYS A 72 -0.44 -8.84 5.19
N ALA A 73 -0.18 -7.55 5.34
CA ALA A 73 1.14 -6.99 5.56
C ALA A 73 1.07 -5.80 6.52
N ILE A 74 2.18 -5.49 7.18
CA ILE A 74 2.39 -4.20 7.84
C ILE A 74 3.46 -3.42 7.08
N ALA A 75 3.24 -2.14 6.85
CA ALA A 75 4.16 -1.32 6.10
C ALA A 75 4.32 0.07 6.71
N GLN A 76 5.48 0.67 6.46
CA GLN A 76 5.74 2.08 6.67
C GLN A 76 6.23 2.69 5.35
N VAL A 77 5.75 3.89 5.03
CA VAL A 77 6.23 4.70 3.91
C VAL A 77 6.67 6.06 4.44
N GLN A 78 7.90 6.46 4.11
CA GLN A 78 8.42 7.78 4.42
C GLN A 78 8.64 8.56 3.13
N LEU A 79 8.05 9.75 3.09
CA LEU A 79 8.20 10.68 1.99
C LEU A 79 8.94 11.91 2.48
N GLU A 80 9.76 12.49 1.63
CA GLU A 80 10.36 13.79 1.93
C GLU A 80 9.27 14.87 1.91
N GLU A 81 9.30 15.77 2.88
CA GLU A 81 8.18 16.68 3.16
C GLU A 81 7.87 17.63 2.00
N LYS A 82 8.90 18.17 1.34
CA LYS A 82 8.75 19.22 0.33
C LYS A 82 8.42 18.66 -1.05
N THR A 83 9.11 17.61 -1.45
CA THR A 83 9.08 17.01 -2.79
C THR A 83 8.12 15.84 -2.88
N ARG A 84 7.68 15.29 -1.72
CA ARG A 84 6.84 14.09 -1.62
C ARG A 84 7.42 12.86 -2.29
N LYS A 85 8.75 12.86 -2.51
CA LYS A 85 9.48 11.72 -3.05
C LYS A 85 9.70 10.66 -1.99
N LEU A 86 9.73 9.40 -2.39
CA LEU A 86 10.02 8.27 -1.52
C LEU A 86 11.43 8.40 -0.91
N VAL A 87 11.51 8.35 0.42
CA VAL A 87 12.77 8.29 1.18
C VAL A 87 13.08 6.85 1.51
N VAL A 88 12.12 6.12 2.07
CA VAL A 88 12.20 4.68 2.32
C VAL A 88 10.79 4.13 2.49
N SER A 89 10.55 2.92 2.01
CA SER A 89 9.40 2.12 2.40
C SER A 89 9.89 0.78 2.90
N VAL A 90 9.22 0.25 3.92
CA VAL A 90 9.45 -1.10 4.44
C VAL A 90 8.11 -1.79 4.63
N GLU A 91 8.05 -3.05 4.22
CA GLU A 91 6.89 -3.92 4.38
C GLU A 91 7.35 -5.22 5.04
N PHE A 92 6.54 -5.71 5.98
CA PHE A 92 6.69 -7.03 6.58
C PHE A 92 5.46 -7.88 6.36
N ARG A 93 5.70 -9.15 6.04
CA ARG A 93 4.68 -10.16 5.83
C ARG A 93 5.01 -11.40 6.63
N LEU A 94 3.98 -12.11 7.03
CA LEU A 94 4.13 -13.44 7.60
C LEU A 94 4.05 -14.44 6.45
N ASP A 95 5.08 -15.27 6.28
CA ASP A 95 5.08 -16.31 5.25
C ASP A 95 4.03 -17.39 5.60
N ASN A 96 3.26 -17.84 4.61
CA ASN A 96 2.22 -18.85 4.80
C ASN A 96 2.72 -20.28 4.52
N ALA A 97 2.25 -21.19 5.36
CA ALA A 97 2.22 -22.66 5.27
C ALA A 97 3.48 -23.49 5.60
N ALA A 98 4.72 -23.12 5.24
CA ALA A 98 5.86 -24.03 5.45
C ALA A 98 6.66 -23.78 6.75
N THR A 99 6.68 -22.52 7.21
CA THR A 99 7.35 -22.13 8.46
C THR A 99 6.44 -21.15 9.18
N PRO A 100 5.55 -21.61 10.07
CA PRO A 100 4.89 -20.68 10.98
C PRO A 100 5.98 -19.86 11.66
N ASP A 101 5.80 -18.54 11.67
CA ASP A 101 6.64 -17.56 12.38
C ASP A 101 7.85 -17.00 11.64
N ARG A 102 8.03 -17.32 10.34
CA ARG A 102 8.98 -16.54 9.53
C ARG A 102 8.33 -15.24 9.04
N LEU A 103 8.84 -14.12 9.57
CA LEU A 103 8.59 -12.78 9.02
C LEU A 103 9.48 -12.59 7.80
N SER A 104 8.92 -12.15 6.67
CA SER A 104 9.66 -11.70 5.50
C SER A 104 9.56 -10.18 5.38
N GLY A 105 10.66 -9.55 4.96
CA GLY A 105 10.80 -8.11 4.84
C GLY A 105 11.11 -7.69 3.41
N THR A 106 10.52 -6.59 2.97
CA THR A 106 10.87 -5.91 1.72
C THR A 106 11.07 -4.43 2.01
N MET A 107 12.20 -3.87 1.58
CA MET A 107 12.45 -2.43 1.61
C MET A 107 12.53 -1.88 0.18
N VAL A 108 11.99 -0.69 -0.03
CA VAL A 108 12.17 0.11 -1.25
C VAL A 108 12.96 1.35 -0.89
N LEU A 109 14.14 1.48 -1.47
CA LEU A 109 15.08 2.57 -1.29
C LEU A 109 15.20 3.39 -2.59
N PRO A 110 15.56 4.68 -2.52
CA PRO A 110 15.66 5.52 -3.69
C PRO A 110 16.82 5.10 -4.61
N PHE A 111 16.76 5.54 -5.86
CA PHE A 111 17.86 5.40 -6.80
C PHE A 111 19.09 6.22 -6.39
N GLY A 112 20.24 5.93 -7.00
CA GLY A 112 21.52 6.61 -6.74
C GLY A 112 22.37 5.95 -5.64
N LEU A 113 21.94 4.80 -5.12
CA LEU A 113 22.71 3.97 -4.21
C LEU A 113 23.63 3.00 -4.97
N ALA A 114 24.77 2.66 -4.38
CA ALA A 114 25.69 1.66 -4.91
C ALA A 114 25.16 0.24 -4.64
N VAL A 115 24.26 -0.22 -5.51
CA VAL A 115 23.51 -1.49 -5.38
C VAL A 115 24.38 -2.75 -5.31
N THR A 116 25.65 -2.67 -5.71
CA THR A 116 26.61 -3.79 -5.63
C THR A 116 27.28 -3.90 -4.25
N LYS A 117 27.04 -2.95 -3.34
CA LYS A 117 27.54 -2.95 -1.97
C LYS A 117 26.46 -3.41 -1.00
N LEU A 118 26.89 -3.94 0.15
CA LEU A 118 25.98 -4.27 1.24
C LEU A 118 25.51 -3.00 1.94
N PHE A 119 24.23 -2.99 2.31
CA PHE A 119 23.64 -1.96 3.15
C PHE A 119 23.57 -2.50 4.59
N ALA A 120 23.71 -1.60 5.55
CA ALA A 120 23.73 -1.95 6.96
C ALA A 120 22.47 -1.43 7.65
N VAL A 121 21.77 -2.30 8.38
CA VAL A 121 20.73 -1.87 9.33
C VAL A 121 21.34 -1.80 10.72
N LYS A 122 21.14 -0.67 11.39
CA LYS A 122 21.71 -0.37 12.71
C LYS A 122 20.65 0.10 13.70
N SER A 123 20.89 -0.14 14.99
CA SER A 123 20.28 0.61 16.10
C SER A 123 21.39 1.35 16.82
N GLY A 124 21.38 2.69 16.75
CA GLY A 124 22.52 3.51 17.18
C GLY A 124 23.81 3.10 16.46
N ASN A 125 24.82 2.70 17.24
CA ASN A 125 26.12 2.25 16.71
C ASN A 125 26.20 0.73 16.48
N VAL A 126 25.17 -0.02 16.87
CA VAL A 126 25.17 -1.49 16.77
C VAL A 126 24.62 -1.91 15.42
N ARG A 127 25.41 -2.71 14.69
CA ARG A 127 24.99 -3.36 13.45
C ARG A 127 24.05 -4.53 13.79
N LEU A 128 22.81 -4.47 13.31
CA LEU A 128 21.83 -5.54 13.52
C LEU A 128 21.84 -6.53 12.36
N GLN A 129 21.95 -6.05 11.11
CA GLN A 129 21.89 -6.89 9.93
C GLN A 129 22.56 -6.22 8.72
N GLU A 130 23.11 -7.01 7.81
CA GLU A 130 23.49 -6.57 6.47
C GLU A 130 22.48 -7.09 5.45
N VAL A 131 22.16 -6.26 4.46
CA VAL A 131 21.20 -6.56 3.40
C VAL A 131 21.76 -6.16 2.05
N GLN A 132 21.24 -6.75 0.98
CA GLN A 132 21.68 -6.49 -0.39
C GLN A 132 20.49 -6.15 -1.28
N VAL A 133 20.70 -5.27 -2.26
CA VAL A 133 19.70 -4.97 -3.29
C VAL A 133 19.46 -6.19 -4.15
N SER A 134 18.20 -6.62 -4.23
CA SER A 134 17.76 -7.76 -5.02
C SER A 134 17.47 -7.37 -6.46
N THR A 135 16.85 -6.20 -6.67
CA THR A 135 16.54 -5.64 -7.99
C THR A 135 16.21 -4.16 -7.88
N CYS A 136 16.07 -3.43 -9.00
CA CYS A 136 15.49 -2.10 -9.00
C CYS A 136 14.34 -2.02 -10.01
N LEU A 137 13.21 -1.47 -9.56
CA LEU A 137 12.00 -1.20 -10.34
C LEU A 137 11.78 0.31 -10.44
N PRO A 138 10.86 0.84 -11.28
CA PRO A 138 10.61 2.28 -11.37
C PRO A 138 10.29 2.99 -10.04
N VAL A 139 9.84 2.25 -9.03
CA VAL A 139 9.56 2.76 -7.68
C VAL A 139 10.81 2.93 -6.81
N GLY A 140 11.94 2.31 -7.19
CA GLY A 140 13.19 2.32 -6.44
C GLY A 140 13.92 0.99 -6.45
N CYS A 141 14.97 0.89 -5.66
CA CYS A 141 15.73 -0.34 -5.45
C CYS A 141 15.14 -1.16 -4.31
N ILE A 142 14.88 -2.43 -4.60
CA ILE A 142 14.21 -3.39 -3.74
C ILE A 142 15.25 -4.24 -3.03
N VAL A 143 15.10 -4.33 -1.72
CA VAL A 143 15.83 -5.24 -0.85
C VAL A 143 14.83 -6.22 -0.25
N SER A 144 14.94 -7.50 -0.59
CA SER A 144 14.17 -8.58 0.05
C SER A 144 15.05 -9.30 1.07
N PHE A 145 14.55 -9.49 2.29
CA PHE A 145 15.34 -10.03 3.40
C PHE A 145 14.45 -10.75 4.43
N THR A 146 15.07 -11.61 5.24
CA THR A 146 14.45 -12.14 6.46
C THR A 146 15.05 -11.36 7.63
N PRO A 147 14.26 -10.56 8.38
CA PRO A 147 14.76 -9.80 9.51
C PRO A 147 15.25 -10.74 10.62
N PHE A 148 16.42 -10.44 11.17
CA PHE A 148 16.96 -11.15 12.35
C PHE A 148 16.15 -10.82 13.61
N ILE A 149 16.29 -11.65 14.65
CA ILE A 149 15.55 -11.50 15.91
C ILE A 149 15.86 -10.14 16.55
N GLU A 150 17.11 -9.68 16.47
CA GLU A 150 17.59 -8.41 17.00
C GLU A 150 16.97 -7.22 16.26
N PHE A 151 16.81 -7.32 14.94
CA PHE A 151 16.10 -6.32 14.13
C PHE A 151 14.67 -6.16 14.61
N VAL A 152 13.93 -7.27 14.70
CA VAL A 152 12.51 -7.26 15.11
C VAL A 152 12.37 -6.79 16.55
N SER A 153 13.26 -7.24 17.43
CA SER A 153 13.27 -6.86 18.85
C SER A 153 13.53 -5.36 19.04
N ALA A 154 14.44 -4.77 18.26
CA ALA A 154 14.70 -3.34 18.31
C ALA A 154 13.47 -2.51 17.88
N LEU A 155 12.78 -2.91 16.80
CA LEU A 155 11.52 -2.25 16.41
C LEU A 155 10.40 -2.43 17.46
N LYS A 156 10.27 -3.62 18.06
CA LYS A 156 9.29 -3.86 19.14
C LYS A 156 9.58 -3.02 20.39
N ALA A 157 10.86 -2.73 20.64
CA ALA A 157 11.32 -1.84 21.71
C ALA A 157 11.27 -0.35 21.33
N GLU A 158 10.59 0.00 20.23
CA GLU A 158 10.46 1.37 19.71
C GLU A 158 11.79 2.09 19.41
N GLN A 159 12.87 1.34 19.14
CA GLN A 159 14.15 1.91 18.77
C GLN A 159 14.14 2.35 17.30
N THR A 160 14.63 3.56 17.02
CA THR A 160 14.83 4.02 15.65
C THR A 160 15.93 3.20 15.00
N LEU A 161 15.61 2.56 13.87
CA LEU A 161 16.62 1.87 13.06
C LEU A 161 17.13 2.79 11.96
N THR A 162 18.42 2.67 11.65
CA THR A 162 19.06 3.39 10.54
C THR A 162 19.51 2.39 9.49
N VAL A 163 19.05 2.55 8.27
CA VAL A 163 19.57 1.87 7.08
C VAL A 163 20.65 2.76 6.47
N GLU A 164 21.89 2.29 6.49
CA GLU A 164 23.02 2.97 5.87
C GLU A 164 23.38 2.28 4.55
N ALA A 165 23.46 3.07 3.48
CA ALA A 165 23.82 2.61 2.16
C ALA A 165 24.84 3.57 1.53
N PRO A 166 25.92 3.07 0.89
CA PRO A 166 26.80 3.92 0.10
C PRO A 166 26.08 4.39 -1.17
N ASP A 167 26.30 5.64 -1.56
CA ASP A 167 25.93 6.16 -2.89
C ASP A 167 26.97 5.77 -3.95
N LEU A 168 26.73 6.17 -5.20
CA LEU A 168 27.64 5.90 -6.32
C LEU A 168 29.02 6.57 -6.18
N GLN A 169 29.18 7.54 -5.27
CA GLN A 169 30.44 8.20 -4.95
C GLN A 169 31.09 7.62 -3.68
N GLY A 170 30.48 6.60 -3.06
CA GLY A 170 30.96 5.98 -1.83
C GLY A 170 30.62 6.74 -0.55
N ARG A 171 29.79 7.78 -0.61
CA ARG A 171 29.32 8.50 0.57
C ARG A 171 28.20 7.72 1.25
N THR A 172 28.21 7.65 2.57
CA THR A 172 27.13 7.01 3.33
C THR A 172 25.88 7.88 3.31
N VAL A 173 24.78 7.28 2.86
CA VAL A 173 23.42 7.83 2.95
C VAL A 173 22.66 7.04 4.01
N SER A 174 21.94 7.74 4.88
CA SER A 174 21.23 7.14 6.02
C SER A 174 19.72 7.37 5.90
N PHE A 175 18.95 6.31 6.09
CA PHE A 175 17.49 6.32 6.10
C PHE A 175 16.99 5.83 7.47
N GLN A 176 16.14 6.60 8.13
CA GLN A 176 15.59 6.20 9.43
C GLN A 176 14.31 5.38 9.23
N LEU A 177 14.08 4.36 10.04
CA LEU A 177 12.82 3.64 10.17
C LEU A 177 12.19 4.00 11.51
N GLN A 178 10.91 4.35 11.50
CA GLN A 178 10.20 4.74 12.73
C GLN A 178 9.59 3.50 13.36
N ALA A 179 9.89 3.27 14.63
CA ALA A 179 9.46 2.05 15.31
C ALA A 179 8.12 2.19 16.05
N LYS A 180 7.66 3.42 16.30
CA LYS A 180 6.42 3.70 17.04
C LYS A 180 5.24 2.95 16.42
N GLY A 181 4.61 2.08 17.22
CA GLY A 181 3.44 1.28 16.81
C GLY A 181 3.76 -0.02 16.07
N PHE A 182 5.04 -0.35 15.81
CA PHE A 182 5.43 -1.61 15.16
C PHE A 182 4.95 -2.84 15.93
N GLY A 183 5.13 -2.85 17.26
CA GLY A 183 4.75 -3.99 18.10
C GLY A 183 3.26 -4.30 18.07
N GLU A 184 2.40 -3.28 18.09
CA GLU A 184 0.95 -3.43 17.96
C GLU A 184 0.57 -3.92 16.56
N ALA A 185 1.16 -3.32 15.52
CA ALA A 185 0.93 -3.72 14.13
C ALA A 185 1.30 -5.19 13.90
N LEU A 186 2.46 -5.63 14.40
CA LEU A 186 2.93 -7.01 14.26
C LEU A 186 2.02 -7.98 15.01
N LYS A 187 1.65 -7.67 16.26
CA LYS A 187 0.69 -8.49 17.02
C LYS A 187 -0.65 -8.62 16.30
N ARG A 188 -1.10 -7.53 15.66
CA ARG A 188 -2.33 -7.55 14.86
C ARG A 188 -2.17 -8.40 13.61
N LEU A 189 -1.05 -8.29 12.91
CA LEU A 189 -0.72 -9.11 11.74
C LEU A 189 -0.73 -10.61 12.08
N GLU A 190 -0.13 -10.98 13.22
CA GLU A 190 -0.13 -12.35 13.75
C GLU A 190 -1.55 -12.87 14.03
N SER A 191 -2.45 -12.01 14.54
CA SER A 191 -3.85 -12.37 14.81
C SER A 191 -4.71 -12.62 13.56
N LEU A 192 -4.23 -12.20 12.38
CA LEU A 192 -4.94 -12.28 11.10
C LEU A 192 -4.52 -13.47 10.23
N ARG A 193 -3.53 -14.27 10.68
CA ARG A 193 -3.20 -15.57 10.07
C ARG A 193 -4.36 -16.55 10.11
#